data_AF-A0A5Q8CC07-F1
#
_entry.id   AF-A0A5Q8CC07-F1
#
_cell.length_a   1.000
_cell.length_b   1.000
_cell.length_c   1.000
_cell.angle_alpha   90.00
_cell.angle_beta   90.00
_cell.angle_gamma   90.00
#
_symmetry.space_group_name_H-M   'P 1'
#
loop_
_entity.id
_entity.type
_entity.pdbx_description
1 polymer ?
#
loop_
_entity_poly.entity_id
_entity_poly.type
_entity_poly.pdbx_seq_one_letter_code
_entity_poly.pdbx_strand_id
1 'polypeptide(L)'
;VTLVVRPEHAQIGPADANASLRGTVENVVYLGTDTHFHLKLDDGSAFIVRRQNSRGGGEALAPGSRAGVAIGANAAQALKD
;
A
#
# COMPACT_ATOMS: atom_id res chain seq x y z
N VAL A 1 -9.37 11.86 9.97
CA VAL A 1 -10.03 10.96 9.01
C VAL A 1 -9.00 9.95 8.56
N THR A 2 -9.18 8.67 8.92
CA THR A 2 -8.30 7.58 8.49
C THR A 2 -9.06 6.75 7.48
N LEU A 3 -8.66 6.78 6.21
CA LEU A 3 -9.28 5.95 5.18
C LEU A 3 -8.62 4.58 5.22
N VAL A 4 -9.38 3.55 5.60
CA VAL A 4 -8.87 2.18 5.66
C VAL A 4 -9.43 1.41 4.48
N VAL A 5 -8.59 1.21 3.46
CA VAL A 5 -8.90 0.28 2.38
C VAL A 5 -8.59 -1.12 2.89
N ARG A 6 -9.51 -2.08 2.69
CA ARG A 6 -9.22 -3.46 3.05
C ARG A 6 -8.00 -3.94 2.26
N PRO A 7 -6.98 -4.52 2.90
CA PRO A 7 -5.74 -4.84 2.22
C PRO A 7 -5.87 -5.76 1.02
N GLU A 8 -6.83 -6.69 1.04
CA GLU A 8 -7.13 -7.58 -0.08
C GLU A 8 -7.56 -6.83 -1.36
N HIS A 9 -7.91 -5.55 -1.25
CA HIS A 9 -8.38 -4.73 -2.35
C HIS A 9 -7.43 -3.59 -2.74
N ALA A 10 -6.22 -3.54 -2.16
CA ALA A 10 -5.16 -2.61 -2.54
C ALA A 10 -3.89 -3.37 -2.93
N GLN A 11 -3.31 -3.02 -4.07
CA GLN A 11 -2.04 -3.60 -4.52
C GLN A 11 -0.98 -2.50 -4.59
N ILE A 12 0.17 -2.75 -3.97
CA ILE A 12 1.34 -1.88 -4.07
C ILE A 12 2.21 -2.31 -5.25
N GLY A 13 2.87 -1.36 -5.91
CA GLY A 13 3.76 -1.60 -7.05
C GLY A 13 4.53 -0.34 -7.45
N PRO A 14 5.05 -0.28 -8.68
CA PRO A 14 5.71 0.92 -9.20
C PRO A 14 4.80 2.14 -9.15
N ALA A 15 5.38 3.33 -8.91
CA ALA A 15 4.66 4.60 -8.92
C ALA A 15 4.43 5.13 -10.36
N ASP A 16 3.83 4.31 -11.22
CA ASP A 16 3.59 4.65 -12.63
C ASP A 16 2.28 5.44 -12.84
N ALA A 17 1.92 5.66 -14.11
CA ALA A 17 0.71 6.40 -14.49
C ALA A 17 -0.61 5.70 -14.08
N ASN A 18 -0.60 4.39 -13.88
CA ASN A 18 -1.79 3.60 -13.56
C ASN A 18 -2.07 3.53 -12.05
N ALA A 19 -1.13 3.98 -11.22
CA ALA A 19 -1.31 4.06 -9.77
C ALA A 19 -2.44 5.05 -9.40
N SER A 20 -3.39 4.58 -8.59
CA SER A 20 -4.49 5.40 -8.05
C SER A 20 -3.98 6.39 -7.01
N LEU A 21 -3.05 5.96 -6.17
CA LEU A 21 -2.35 6.78 -5.18
C LEU A 21 -0.85 6.58 -5.34
N ARG A 22 -0.07 7.59 -4.98
CA ARG A 22 1.39 7.52 -5.00
C ARG A 22 1.95 8.04 -3.68
N GLY A 23 3.03 7.41 -3.23
CA GLY A 23 3.63 7.69 -1.94
C GLY A 23 5.05 7.17 -1.82
N THR A 24 5.66 7.47 -0.68
CA THR A 24 6.96 6.93 -0.29
C THR A 24 6.73 5.90 0.81
N VAL A 25 7.36 4.74 0.68
CA VAL A 25 7.36 3.72 1.73
C VAL A 25 8.16 4.25 2.91
N GLU A 26 7.53 4.40 4.07
CA GLU A 26 8.20 4.81 5.32
C GLU A 26 8.64 3.60 6.14
N ASN A 27 7.88 2.50 6.07
CA ASN A 27 8.20 1.28 6.81
C ASN A 27 7.66 0.02 6.12
N VAL A 28 8.33 -1.11 6.35
CA VAL A 28 7.95 -2.43 5.86
C VAL A 28 7.97 -3.40 7.04
N VAL A 29 6.81 -3.95 7.39
CA VAL A 29 6.66 -4.86 8.53
C VAL A 29 6.26 -6.24 8.02
N TYR A 30 7.02 -7.26 8.37
CA TYR A 30 6.72 -8.65 8.05
C TYR A 30 5.89 -9.28 9.16
N LEU A 31 4.69 -9.78 8.83
CA LEU A 31 3.77 -10.43 9.77
C LEU A 31 3.36 -11.81 9.24
N GLY A 32 4.13 -12.85 9.61
CA GLY A 32 3.80 -14.23 9.27
C GLY A 32 3.74 -14.48 7.76
N THR A 33 2.54 -14.62 7.21
CA THR A 33 2.30 -14.82 5.77
C THR A 33 2.17 -13.53 4.97
N ASP A 34 2.20 -12.37 5.63
CA ASP A 34 1.93 -11.08 5.03
C ASP A 34 3.08 -10.09 5.27
N THR A 35 3.13 -9.06 4.43
CA THR A 35 3.97 -7.89 4.59
C THR A 35 3.09 -6.65 4.54
N HIS A 36 3.23 -5.78 5.53
CA HIS A 36 2.59 -4.48 5.59
C HIS A 36 3.56 -3.41 5.11
N PHE A 37 3.14 -2.63 4.12
CA PHE A 37 3.84 -1.46 3.63
C PHE A 37 3.13 -0.22 4.16
N HIS A 38 3.85 0.57 4.95
CA HIS A 38 3.38 1.85 5.45
C HIS A 38 3.87 2.94 4.50
N LEU A 39 2.96 3.68 3.89
CA LEU A 39 3.25 4.74 2.94
C LEU A 39 2.85 6.10 3.51
N LYS A 40 3.69 7.10 3.23
CA LYS A 40 3.29 8.51 3.20
C LYS A 40 2.88 8.85 1.78
N LEU A 41 1.60 9.16 1.57
CA LEU A 41 1.11 9.61 0.28
C LEU A 41 1.59 11.03 -0.03
N ASP A 42 1.52 11.42 -1.30
CA ASP A 42 1.97 12.75 -1.76
C ASP A 42 1.24 13.92 -1.11
N ASP A 43 -0.02 13.72 -0.73
CA ASP A 43 -0.82 14.70 0.02
C ASP A 43 -0.46 14.74 1.52
N GLY A 44 0.49 13.91 1.94
CA GLY A 44 0.94 13.78 3.32
C GLY A 44 0.06 12.88 4.18
N SER A 45 -0.99 12.26 3.66
CA SER A 45 -1.77 11.27 4.41
C SER A 45 -1.02 9.94 4.57
N ALA A 46 -1.37 9.17 5.60
CA ALA A 46 -0.81 7.84 5.83
C ALA A 46 -1.69 6.77 5.17
N PHE A 47 -1.06 5.77 4.58
CA PHE A 47 -1.75 4.65 3.94
C PHE A 47 -1.01 3.33 4.20
N ILE A 48 -1.76 2.24 4.43
CA ILE A 48 -1.17 0.93 4.67
C ILE A 48 -1.67 -0.05 3.60
N VAL A 49 -0.75 -0.73 2.93
CA VAL A 49 -1.06 -1.86 2.04
C VAL A 49 -0.56 -3.14 2.70
N ARG A 50 -1.42 -4.15 2.82
CA ARG A 50 -0.97 -5.52 3.14
C ARG A 50 -0.87 -6.35 1.86
N ARG A 51 0.26 -7.03 1.70
CA ARG A 51 0.53 -7.95 0.60
C ARG A 51 0.87 -9.31 1.19
N GLN A 52 0.21 -10.37 0.73
CA GLN A 52 0.60 -11.72 1.09
C GLN A 52 1.99 -12.02 0.50
N ASN A 53 2.85 -12.65 1.29
CA ASN A 53 4.21 -13.00 0.90
C ASN A 53 4.17 -14.07 -0.20
N SER A 54 4.61 -13.71 -1.41
CA SER A 54 4.80 -14.67 -2.52
C SER A 54 6.24 -15.15 -2.54
N ARG A 55 6.45 -16.44 -2.85
CA ARG A 55 7.80 -16.99 -3.06
C ARG A 55 8.42 -16.58 -4.40
N GLY A 56 7.59 -16.13 -5.35
CA GLY A 56 8.03 -15.60 -6.63
C GLY A 56 8.23 -14.09 -6.51
N GLY A 57 9.47 -13.65 -6.76
CA GLY A 57 9.97 -12.29 -6.55
C GLY A 57 9.04 -11.21 -7.07
N GLY A 58 8.28 -10.60 -6.16
CA GLY A 58 7.79 -9.25 -6.35
C GLY A 58 8.95 -8.27 -6.21
N GLU A 59 8.84 -7.12 -6.85
CA GLU A 59 9.81 -6.03 -6.70
C GLU A 59 9.96 -5.69 -5.20
N ALA A 60 11.21 -5.68 -4.73
CA ALA A 60 11.53 -5.43 -3.33
C ALA A 60 11.35 -3.93 -3.05
N LEU A 61 10.27 -3.58 -2.34
CA LEU A 61 10.04 -2.24 -1.84
C LEU A 61 10.64 -2.12 -0.44
N ALA A 62 11.44 -1.08 -0.23
CA ALA A 62 12.11 -0.76 1.03
C ALA A 62 11.75 0.65 1.51
N PRO A 63 11.99 1.00 2.79
CA PRO A 63 11.86 2.38 3.24
C PRO A 63 12.63 3.37 2.34
N GLY A 64 12.00 4.50 2.01
CA GLY A 64 12.49 5.48 1.04
C GLY A 64 12.10 5.18 -0.41
N SER A 65 11.59 3.99 -0.72
CA SER A 65 11.16 3.63 -2.08
C SER A 65 9.92 4.42 -2.49
N ARG A 66 9.93 4.88 -3.74
CA ARG A 66 8.76 5.46 -4.37
C ARG A 66 7.81 4.35 -4.84
N ALA A 67 6.55 4.41 -4.43
CA ALA A 67 5.57 3.35 -4.71
C ALA A 67 4.21 3.90 -5.14
N GLY A 68 3.52 3.12 -5.98
CA GLY A 68 2.13 3.32 -6.37
C GLY A 68 1.21 2.34 -5.66
N VAL A 69 -0.03 2.76 -5.42
CA VAL A 69 -1.11 1.91 -4.91
C VAL A 69 -2.25 1.90 -5.94
N ALA A 70 -2.60 0.71 -6.40
CA ALA A 70 -3.81 0.46 -7.18
C ALA A 70 -4.93 0.03 -6.25
N ILE A 71 -6.06 0.73 -6.30
CA ILE A 71 -7.24 0.43 -5.49
C ILE A 71 -8.31 -0.19 -6.40
N GLY A 72 -8.77 -1.39 -6.07
CA GLY A 72 -9.88 -2.02 -6.81
C GLY A 72 -11.17 -1.21 -6.70
N ALA A 73 -12.02 -1.27 -7.73
CA ALA A 73 -13.24 -0.44 -7.80
C ALA A 73 -14.22 -0.59 -6.62
N ASN A 74 -14.13 -1.68 -5.83
CA ASN A 74 -14.99 -1.99 -4.68
C ASN A 74 -14.24 -2.03 -3.33
N ALA A 75 -13.07 -1.37 -3.25
CA ALA A 75 -12.11 -1.59 -2.19
C ALA A 75 -12.29 -0.75 -0.92
N ALA A 76 -12.83 0.46 -1.07
CA ALA A 76 -12.79 1.47 -0.01
C ALA A 76 -13.98 1.33 0.95
N GLN A 77 -13.67 1.10 2.23
CA GLN A 77 -14.62 1.34 3.33
C GLN A 77 -14.15 2.56 4.12
N ALA A 78 -14.97 3.61 4.16
CA ALA A 78 -14.71 4.76 5.03
C ALA A 78 -15.20 4.43 6.44
N LEU A 79 -14.29 4.44 7.42
CA LEU A 79 -14.65 4.47 8.84
C LEU A 79 -14.79 5.94 9.25
N LYS A 80 -15.95 6.29 9.78
CA LYS A 80 -16.20 7.55 10.50
C LYS A 80 -16.13 7.22 11.99
N ASP A 81 -15.44 8.07 12.75
CA ASP A 81 -15.47 8.04 14.22
C ASP A 81 -16.91 8.17 14.75
#